data_AF-A0ABD6ETL4-F1
#
_entry.id   AF-A0ABD6ETL4-F1
#
_cell.length_a   1.000
_cell.length_b   1.000
_cell.length_c   1.000
_cell.angle_alpha   90.00
_cell.angle_beta   90.00
_cell.angle_gamma   90.00
#
_symmetry.space_group_name_H-M   'P 1'
#
loop_
_entity.id
_entity.type
_entity.pdbx_description
1 polymer ?
#
loop_
_entity_poly.entity_id
_entity_poly.type
_entity_poly.pdbx_seq_one_letter_code
_entity_poly.pdbx_strand_id
1 'polypeptide(L)'
;MSKSLMNYCVFFVFFSVGYGQSLSHSENRCLICEDEYLRPIESTPIAIEAEDDDTTEIELVRMLEDEVNRIETTKWRTKSVDLNSLKNEAEELRYSFRNGELSENETLDRKVLIQERLDDYNIERNMTKMSALTFWTSIPVIKERMQIIKDQIHDGEQCSHQLKALKRLEALEHILEIKSQQLKDVYEYYHVNDDVAKAINNILSDILNDIVDKRLGLLGADTKKECKWWSWLFC
;
A
#
# COMPACT_ATOMS: atom_id res chain seq x y z
N MET A 1 45.77 37.35 -26.26
CA MET A 1 45.89 35.87 -26.16
C MET A 1 45.89 35.50 -24.69
N SER A 2 44.76 34.97 -24.24
CA SER A 2 44.47 34.52 -22.88
C SER A 2 45.11 33.15 -22.62
N LYS A 3 45.67 32.95 -21.42
CA LYS A 3 45.70 31.66 -20.72
C LYS A 3 45.59 31.92 -19.22
N SER A 4 44.35 31.93 -18.72
CA SER A 4 44.05 31.73 -17.30
C SER A 4 43.78 30.24 -17.10
N LEU A 5 44.57 29.59 -16.26
CA LEU A 5 44.36 28.21 -15.80
C LEU A 5 43.26 28.25 -14.74
N MET A 6 42.08 27.73 -15.07
CA MET A 6 41.03 27.43 -14.10
C MET A 6 41.43 26.21 -13.26
N ASN A 7 41.54 26.44 -11.95
CA ASN A 7 41.59 25.41 -10.92
C ASN A 7 40.23 24.70 -10.85
N TYR A 8 40.21 23.39 -11.05
CA TYR A 8 39.08 22.54 -10.70
C TYR A 8 39.16 22.22 -9.20
N CYS A 9 38.22 22.77 -8.41
CA CYS A 9 37.96 22.28 -7.05
C CYS A 9 36.98 21.11 -7.14
N VAL A 10 37.51 19.90 -7.07
CA VAL A 10 36.71 18.67 -6.89
C VAL A 10 36.44 18.53 -5.39
N PHE A 11 35.21 18.76 -4.95
CA PHE A 11 34.77 18.44 -3.59
C PHE A 11 34.20 17.02 -3.58
N PHE A 12 34.98 16.07 -3.06
CA PHE A 12 34.47 14.78 -2.60
C PHE A 12 34.03 14.95 -1.15
N VAL A 13 32.72 14.89 -0.89
CA VAL A 13 32.20 14.76 0.47
C VAL A 13 31.86 13.29 0.71
N PHE A 14 32.70 12.62 1.49
CA PHE A 14 32.39 11.33 2.10
C PHE A 14 31.53 11.57 3.34
N PHE A 15 30.32 11.01 3.40
CA PHE A 15 29.64 10.78 4.67
C PHE A 15 29.53 9.28 4.95
N SER A 16 30.41 8.84 5.85
CA SER A 16 30.33 7.57 6.57
C SER A 16 29.15 7.60 7.54
N VAL A 17 28.16 6.75 7.33
CA VAL A 17 27.02 6.52 8.23
C VAL A 17 27.46 5.57 9.35
N GLY A 18 27.31 6.00 10.60
CA GLY A 18 27.51 5.16 11.77
C GLY A 18 26.76 5.69 12.99
N TYR A 19 26.11 4.77 13.70
CA TYR A 19 25.29 4.87 14.92
C TYR A 19 23.83 5.33 14.68
N GLY A 20 22.81 4.50 14.86
CA GLY A 20 22.65 3.41 15.83
C GLY A 20 22.14 3.99 17.15
N GLN A 21 20.86 4.37 17.20
CA GLN A 21 20.15 4.60 18.45
C GLN A 21 18.84 3.81 18.46
N SER A 22 18.74 3.00 19.51
CA SER A 22 17.61 2.18 19.91
C SER A 22 16.37 3.03 20.20
N LEU A 23 15.29 2.78 19.48
CA LEU A 23 13.95 3.28 19.82
C LEU A 23 13.29 2.28 20.77
N SER A 24 13.15 2.67 22.04
CA SER A 24 12.22 2.03 22.96
C SER A 24 10.92 2.81 23.05
N HIS A 25 9.83 2.04 23.01
CA HIS A 25 8.48 2.32 23.52
C HIS A 25 7.44 2.93 22.58
N SER A 26 6.30 2.24 22.56
CA SER A 26 5.23 2.25 21.58
C SER A 26 4.13 3.26 21.89
N GLU A 27 3.82 4.11 20.91
CA GLU A 27 2.50 4.63 20.52
C GLU A 27 2.78 5.50 19.27
N ASN A 28 2.14 5.21 18.12
CA ASN A 28 2.39 5.81 16.79
C ASN A 28 3.62 5.27 16.02
N ARG A 29 3.68 3.95 15.79
CA ARG A 29 4.54 3.43 14.72
C ARG A 29 3.97 3.79 13.36
N CYS A 30 4.76 4.50 12.56
CA CYS A 30 4.43 4.80 11.17
C CYS A 30 4.57 3.54 10.32
N LEU A 31 3.46 2.88 10.00
CA LEU A 31 3.45 1.60 9.29
C LEU A 31 4.07 1.69 7.89
N ILE A 32 3.82 2.79 7.17
CA ILE A 32 4.42 3.03 5.86
C ILE A 32 5.95 3.25 5.95
N CYS A 33 6.43 3.81 7.06
CA CYS A 33 7.85 4.02 7.31
C CYS A 33 8.59 2.70 7.63
N GLU A 34 7.92 1.75 8.27
CA GLU A 34 8.50 0.42 8.54
C GLU A 34 8.70 -0.35 7.23
N ASP A 35 7.73 -0.31 6.32
CA ASP A 35 7.81 -1.00 5.02
C ASP A 35 8.74 -0.28 4.03
N GLU A 36 8.94 1.04 4.17
CA GLU A 36 10.00 1.79 3.49
C GLU A 36 11.40 1.26 3.87
N TYR A 37 11.66 1.06 5.16
CA TYR A 37 12.96 0.57 5.66
C TYR A 37 13.31 -0.84 5.15
N LEU A 38 12.31 -1.65 4.81
CA LEU A 38 12.48 -3.02 4.32
C LEU A 38 12.74 -3.11 2.82
N ARG A 39 12.55 -2.02 2.05
CA ARG A 39 12.90 -2.01 0.62
C ARG A 39 14.40 -1.73 0.46
N PRO A 40 15.12 -2.49 -0.39
CA PRO A 40 16.42 -2.05 -0.86
C PRO A 40 16.22 -0.68 -1.49
N ILE A 41 16.89 0.34 -0.95
CA ILE A 41 16.97 1.64 -1.58
C ILE A 41 17.72 1.38 -2.89
N GLU A 42 17.00 1.20 -4.00
CA GLU A 42 17.56 1.56 -5.29
C GLU A 42 17.71 3.07 -5.21
N SER A 43 18.85 3.49 -4.67
CA SER A 43 19.27 4.87 -4.70
C SER A 43 19.55 5.13 -6.17
N THR A 44 18.53 5.45 -6.94
CA THR A 44 18.74 6.34 -8.07
C THR A 44 19.41 7.56 -7.43
N PRO A 45 20.68 7.84 -7.76
CA PRO A 45 21.27 9.10 -7.38
C PRO A 45 20.27 10.17 -7.75
N ILE A 46 20.08 11.16 -6.89
CA ILE A 46 19.34 12.36 -7.21
C ILE A 46 20.07 12.97 -8.42
N ALA A 47 19.69 12.54 -9.61
CA ALA A 47 19.94 13.30 -10.80
C ALA A 47 19.02 14.50 -10.63
N ILE A 48 19.53 15.50 -9.92
CA ILE A 48 19.43 16.84 -10.44
C ILE A 48 20.07 16.69 -11.83
N GLU A 49 19.30 16.24 -12.83
CA GLU A 49 19.64 16.64 -14.18
C GLU A 49 19.85 18.13 -14.02
N ALA A 50 21.09 18.57 -14.26
CA ALA A 50 21.41 19.97 -14.30
C ALA A 50 20.51 20.53 -15.40
N GLU A 51 19.29 20.90 -15.01
CA GLU A 51 18.33 21.58 -15.85
C GLU A 51 19.10 22.79 -16.36
N ASP A 52 19.06 22.97 -17.68
CA ASP A 52 19.85 23.94 -18.44
C ASP A 52 20.11 25.23 -17.64
N ASP A 53 21.29 25.83 -17.81
CA ASP A 53 21.73 27.08 -17.18
C ASP A 53 20.73 28.27 -17.38
N ASP A 54 19.71 28.09 -18.23
CA ASP A 54 18.61 29.02 -18.53
C ASP A 54 17.30 28.75 -17.73
N THR A 55 17.25 27.74 -16.85
CA THR A 55 16.01 27.35 -16.16
C THR A 55 15.74 28.27 -14.96
N THR A 56 14.74 29.14 -15.07
CA THR A 56 14.39 30.08 -13.98
C THR A 56 13.81 29.37 -12.76
N GLU A 57 13.97 29.94 -11.55
CA GLU A 57 13.47 29.36 -10.29
C GLU A 57 11.95 29.17 -10.30
N ILE A 58 11.22 30.00 -11.05
CA ILE A 58 9.77 29.86 -11.26
C ILE A 58 9.42 28.57 -12.00
N GLU A 59 10.26 28.17 -12.95
CA GLU A 59 10.09 26.94 -13.73
C GLU A 59 10.43 25.71 -12.88
N LEU A 60 11.51 25.77 -12.08
CA LEU A 60 11.85 24.74 -11.09
C LEU A 60 10.67 24.48 -10.14
N VAL A 61 10.07 25.55 -9.59
CA VAL A 61 8.90 25.43 -8.72
C VAL A 61 7.70 24.85 -9.46
N ARG A 62 7.49 25.20 -10.74
CA ARG A 62 6.39 24.63 -11.55
C ARG A 62 6.55 23.12 -11.73
N MET A 63 7.77 22.65 -11.98
CA MET A 63 8.04 21.22 -12.11
C MET A 63 7.82 20.46 -10.79
N LEU A 64 8.16 21.06 -9.65
CA LEU A 64 7.83 20.50 -8.34
C LEU A 64 6.33 20.48 -8.08
N GLU A 65 5.58 21.51 -8.47
CA GLU A 65 4.13 21.50 -8.40
C GLU A 65 3.53 20.36 -9.22
N ASP A 66 4.02 20.15 -10.44
CA ASP A 66 3.57 19.05 -11.30
C ASP A 66 3.86 17.68 -10.65
N GLU A 67 5.01 17.51 -10.00
CA GLU A 67 5.36 16.28 -9.29
C GLU A 67 4.49 16.05 -8.05
N VAL A 68 4.27 17.08 -7.22
CA VAL A 68 3.38 17.00 -6.05
C VAL A 68 1.94 16.73 -6.48
N ASN A 69 1.49 17.29 -7.60
CA ASN A 69 0.16 17.08 -8.14
C ASN A 69 -0.05 15.65 -8.66
N ARG A 70 1.01 14.94 -9.08
CA ARG A 70 0.94 13.51 -9.44
C ARG A 70 0.64 12.60 -8.24
N ILE A 71 0.84 13.08 -7.01
CA ILE A 71 0.44 12.36 -5.80
C ILE A 71 -1.09 12.40 -5.68
N GLU A 72 -1.77 11.57 -6.45
CA GLU A 72 -3.24 11.56 -6.55
C GLU A 72 -3.87 10.65 -5.49
N THR A 73 -3.94 11.17 -4.27
CA THR A 73 -4.48 10.48 -3.08
C THR A 73 -6.00 10.33 -3.05
N THR A 74 -6.74 11.17 -3.80
CA THR A 74 -8.20 11.21 -3.76
C THR A 74 -8.84 9.99 -4.41
N LYS A 75 -8.19 9.39 -5.42
CA LYS A 75 -8.64 8.15 -6.06
C LYS A 75 -8.62 6.96 -5.10
N TRP A 76 -7.74 6.98 -4.09
CA TRP A 76 -7.56 5.87 -3.14
C TRP A 76 -8.53 5.88 -1.96
N ARG A 77 -9.39 6.90 -1.85
CA ARG A 77 -10.40 6.98 -0.78
C ARG A 77 -11.72 6.29 -1.12
N THR A 78 -11.95 5.95 -2.37
CA THR A 78 -13.19 5.30 -2.81
C THR A 78 -13.08 3.80 -2.55
N LYS A 79 -13.52 3.35 -1.37
CA LYS A 79 -13.55 1.93 -1.01
C LYS A 79 -14.41 1.15 -2.01
N SER A 80 -13.84 0.23 -2.78
CA SER A 80 -14.66 -0.58 -3.68
C SER A 80 -15.45 -1.67 -2.94
N VAL A 81 -14.93 -2.15 -1.81
CA VAL A 81 -15.53 -3.24 -1.01
C VAL A 81 -15.54 -2.90 0.48
N ASP A 82 -16.71 -3.01 1.10
CA ASP A 82 -16.86 -2.99 2.55
C ASP A 82 -16.59 -4.39 3.12
N LEU A 83 -15.41 -4.56 3.73
CA LEU A 83 -14.98 -5.83 4.28
C LEU A 83 -15.78 -6.28 5.50
N ASN A 84 -16.34 -5.36 6.30
CA ASN A 84 -17.18 -5.77 7.43
C ASN A 84 -18.51 -6.34 6.92
N SER A 85 -19.10 -5.71 5.89
CA SER A 85 -20.25 -6.28 5.20
C SER A 85 -19.91 -7.66 4.61
N LEU A 86 -18.80 -7.76 3.88
CA LEU A 86 -18.39 -9.01 3.25
C LEU A 86 -18.10 -10.13 4.27
N LYS A 87 -17.57 -9.78 5.44
CA LYS A 87 -17.39 -10.70 6.55
C LYS A 87 -18.71 -11.21 7.10
N ASN A 88 -19.67 -10.32 7.33
CA ASN A 88 -21.00 -10.73 7.80
C ASN A 88 -21.67 -11.66 6.78
N GLU A 89 -21.57 -11.37 5.49
CA GLU A 89 -22.08 -12.23 4.42
C GLU A 89 -21.42 -13.63 4.45
N ALA A 90 -20.11 -13.71 4.72
CA ALA A 90 -19.40 -14.98 4.85
C ALA A 90 -19.83 -15.78 6.09
N GLU A 91 -20.05 -15.09 7.23
CA GLU A 91 -20.53 -15.70 8.46
C GLU A 91 -21.96 -16.23 8.30
N GLU A 92 -22.85 -15.47 7.66
CA GLU A 92 -24.22 -15.87 7.33
C GLU A 92 -24.23 -17.09 6.41
N LEU A 93 -23.40 -17.10 5.36
CA LEU A 93 -23.26 -18.25 4.46
C LEU A 93 -22.87 -19.52 5.22
N ARG A 94 -21.88 -19.43 6.11
CA ARG A 94 -21.44 -20.56 6.93
C ARG A 94 -22.55 -21.06 7.85
N TYR A 95 -23.27 -20.14 8.50
CA TYR A 95 -24.38 -20.46 9.39
C TYR A 95 -25.50 -21.19 8.64
N SER A 96 -25.97 -20.64 7.52
CA SER A 96 -27.04 -21.25 6.71
C SER A 96 -26.64 -22.62 6.14
N PHE A 97 -25.38 -22.82 5.75
CA PHE A 97 -24.92 -24.15 5.31
C PHE A 97 -24.95 -25.17 6.46
N ARG A 98 -24.41 -24.82 7.64
CA ARG A 98 -24.37 -25.71 8.81
C ARG A 98 -25.75 -26.09 9.33
N ASN A 99 -26.72 -25.18 9.22
CA ASN A 99 -28.11 -25.43 9.59
C ASN A 99 -28.91 -26.18 8.52
N GLY A 100 -28.32 -26.46 7.36
CA GLY A 100 -29.00 -27.15 6.26
C GLY A 100 -30.02 -26.27 5.51
N GLU A 101 -29.95 -24.95 5.66
CA GLU A 101 -30.80 -24.00 4.92
C GLU A 101 -30.36 -23.85 3.46
N LEU A 102 -29.10 -24.17 3.16
CA LEU A 102 -28.53 -24.14 1.81
C LEU A 102 -28.00 -25.51 1.40
N SER A 103 -28.18 -25.85 0.12
CA SER A 103 -27.52 -26.99 -0.49
C SER A 103 -26.01 -26.75 -0.68
N GLU A 104 -25.25 -27.81 -0.92
CA GLU A 104 -23.81 -27.70 -1.21
C GLU A 104 -23.55 -26.82 -2.44
N ASN A 105 -24.33 -26.99 -3.51
CA ASN A 105 -24.15 -26.21 -4.75
C ASN A 105 -24.44 -24.73 -4.52
N GLU A 106 -25.55 -24.39 -3.87
CA GLU A 106 -25.88 -22.99 -3.53
C GLU A 106 -24.82 -22.36 -2.63
N THR A 107 -24.24 -23.15 -1.71
CA THR A 107 -23.17 -22.70 -0.83
C THR A 107 -21.89 -22.41 -1.62
N LEU A 108 -21.53 -23.28 -2.56
CA LEU A 108 -20.37 -23.09 -3.43
C LEU A 108 -20.55 -21.87 -4.33
N ASP A 109 -21.73 -21.68 -4.93
CA ASP A 109 -22.01 -20.54 -5.80
C ASP A 109 -21.90 -19.22 -5.03
N ARG A 110 -22.51 -19.13 -3.83
CA ARG A 110 -22.39 -17.93 -2.98
C ARG A 110 -20.97 -17.72 -2.47
N LYS A 111 -20.24 -18.79 -2.14
CA LYS A 111 -18.83 -18.71 -1.75
C LYS A 111 -17.99 -18.06 -2.86
N VAL A 112 -18.21 -18.44 -4.12
CA VAL A 112 -17.48 -17.86 -5.27
C VAL A 112 -17.69 -16.35 -5.35
N LEU A 113 -18.93 -15.86 -5.19
CA LEU A 113 -19.21 -14.42 -5.21
C LEU A 113 -18.52 -13.65 -4.09
N ILE A 114 -18.45 -14.23 -2.88
CA ILE A 114 -17.72 -13.62 -1.76
C ILE A 114 -16.21 -13.62 -2.04
N GLN A 115 -15.69 -14.70 -2.61
CA GLN A 115 -14.28 -14.82 -2.99
C GLN A 115 -13.90 -13.78 -4.05
N GLU A 116 -14.71 -13.61 -5.10
CA GLU A 116 -14.47 -12.62 -6.17
C GLU A 116 -14.36 -11.20 -5.59
N ARG A 117 -15.29 -10.81 -4.71
CA ARG A 117 -15.24 -9.49 -4.04
C ARG A 117 -14.03 -9.35 -3.11
N LEU A 118 -13.62 -10.43 -2.44
CA LEU A 118 -12.41 -10.41 -1.62
C LEU A 118 -11.15 -10.29 -2.48
N ASP A 119 -11.13 -10.91 -3.64
CA ASP A 119 -10.03 -10.83 -4.60
C ASP A 119 -9.92 -9.43 -5.21
N ASP A 120 -11.04 -8.81 -5.58
CA ASP A 120 -11.10 -7.41 -6.01
C ASP A 120 -10.52 -6.47 -4.94
N TYR A 121 -10.91 -6.65 -3.67
CA TYR A 121 -10.33 -5.92 -2.55
C TYR A 121 -8.81 -6.13 -2.44
N ASN A 122 -8.34 -7.38 -2.57
CA ASN A 122 -6.91 -7.68 -2.46
C ASN A 122 -6.09 -7.03 -3.59
N ILE A 123 -6.64 -6.98 -4.80
CA ILE A 123 -6.04 -6.29 -5.95
C ILE A 123 -5.95 -4.78 -5.66
N GLU A 124 -7.07 -4.16 -5.26
CA GLU A 124 -7.12 -2.74 -4.90
C GLU A 124 -6.11 -2.42 -3.79
N ARG A 125 -6.11 -3.21 -2.71
CA ARG A 125 -5.17 -3.09 -1.60
C ARG A 125 -3.73 -3.09 -2.09
N ASN A 126 -3.35 -4.11 -2.86
CA ASN A 126 -1.95 -4.29 -3.27
C ASN A 126 -1.48 -3.13 -4.15
N MET A 127 -2.29 -2.73 -5.14
CA MET A 127 -2.00 -1.59 -6.01
C MET A 127 -1.90 -0.28 -5.21
N THR A 128 -2.80 -0.09 -4.26
CA THR A 128 -2.87 1.15 -3.47
C THR A 128 -1.75 1.25 -2.46
N LYS A 129 -1.45 0.17 -1.69
CA LYS A 129 -0.30 0.15 -0.77
C LYS A 129 1.01 0.36 -1.52
N MET A 130 1.18 -0.27 -2.69
CA MET A 130 2.38 -0.09 -3.51
C MET A 130 2.50 1.35 -4.00
N SER A 131 1.42 1.93 -4.52
CA SER A 131 1.42 3.31 -5.00
C SER A 131 1.70 4.30 -3.86
N ALA A 132 1.01 4.14 -2.73
CA ALA A 132 1.21 4.97 -1.54
C ALA A 132 2.66 4.91 -1.06
N LEU A 133 3.27 3.73 -1.00
CA LEU A 133 4.67 3.59 -0.61
C LEU A 133 5.61 4.27 -1.62
N THR A 134 5.38 4.13 -2.94
CA THR A 134 6.17 4.81 -3.97
C THR A 134 6.15 6.33 -3.81
N PHE A 135 4.97 6.93 -3.62
CA PHE A 135 4.87 8.38 -3.42
C PHE A 135 5.37 8.82 -2.04
N TRP A 136 5.25 7.97 -1.03
CA TRP A 136 5.81 8.23 0.28
C TRP A 136 7.34 8.39 0.20
N THR A 137 8.01 7.49 -0.52
CA THR A 137 9.47 7.55 -0.72
C THR A 137 9.94 8.75 -1.55
N SER A 138 9.07 9.40 -2.33
CA SER A 138 9.44 10.60 -3.08
C SER A 138 9.36 11.89 -2.25
N ILE A 139 8.62 11.89 -1.13
CA ILE A 139 8.45 13.09 -0.29
C ILE A 139 9.79 13.65 0.21
N PRO A 140 10.73 12.86 0.76
CA PRO A 140 12.02 13.39 1.20
C PRO A 140 12.80 14.04 0.05
N VAL A 141 12.78 13.43 -1.14
CA VAL A 141 13.46 13.94 -2.34
C VAL A 141 12.86 15.28 -2.80
N ILE A 142 11.53 15.38 -2.81
CA ILE A 142 10.82 16.62 -3.12
C ILE A 142 11.21 17.72 -2.11
N LYS A 143 11.22 17.40 -0.80
CA LYS A 143 11.62 18.36 0.25
C LYS A 143 13.05 18.85 0.08
N GLU A 144 13.97 17.96 -0.26
CA GLU A 144 15.37 18.33 -0.52
C GLU A 144 15.49 19.28 -1.72
N ARG A 145 14.81 18.97 -2.84
CA ARG A 145 14.79 19.85 -4.02
C ARG A 145 14.17 21.21 -3.71
N MET A 146 13.09 21.24 -2.91
CA MET A 146 12.51 22.50 -2.44
C MET A 146 13.50 23.32 -1.62
N GLN A 147 14.29 22.68 -0.75
CA GLN A 147 15.31 23.35 0.05
C GLN A 147 16.42 23.93 -0.83
N ILE A 148 16.91 23.18 -1.81
CA ILE A 148 17.93 23.65 -2.75
C ILE A 148 17.47 24.92 -3.48
N ILE A 149 16.22 24.95 -3.97
CA ILE A 149 15.67 26.14 -4.65
C ILE A 149 15.54 27.31 -3.68
N LYS A 150 15.13 27.07 -2.43
CA LYS A 150 15.07 28.12 -1.39
C LYS A 150 16.46 28.73 -1.15
N ASP A 151 17.49 27.91 -1.07
CA ASP A 151 18.87 28.33 -0.85
C ASP A 151 19.38 29.16 -2.06
N GLN A 152 19.13 28.70 -3.29
CA GLN A 152 19.45 29.44 -4.52
C GLN A 152 18.81 30.83 -4.57
N ILE A 153 17.54 30.93 -4.14
CA ILE A 153 16.83 32.22 -4.07
C ILE A 153 17.45 33.11 -2.97
N HIS A 154 17.89 32.54 -1.86
CA HIS A 154 18.44 33.30 -0.73
C HIS A 154 19.85 33.85 -1.01
N ASP A 155 20.65 33.12 -1.78
CA ASP A 155 22.01 33.51 -2.16
C ASP A 155 22.05 34.58 -3.28
N GLY A 156 20.91 34.84 -3.95
CA GLY A 156 20.75 35.83 -5.02
C GLY A 156 20.18 37.19 -4.58
N GLU A 157 20.29 38.20 -5.47
CA GLU A 157 19.63 39.50 -5.28
C GLU A 157 18.10 39.34 -5.43
N GLN A 158 17.37 39.41 -4.31
CA GLN A 158 15.94 39.12 -4.27
C GLN A 158 15.10 40.01 -5.19
N CYS A 159 14.63 39.43 -6.28
CA CYS A 159 13.72 40.07 -7.22
C CYS A 159 12.26 39.64 -7.00
N SER A 160 11.30 40.42 -7.54
CA SER A 160 9.86 40.15 -7.41
C SER A 160 9.45 38.72 -7.84
N HIS A 161 10.12 38.15 -8.83
CA HIS A 161 9.85 36.79 -9.31
C HIS A 161 10.31 35.71 -8.31
N GLN A 162 11.47 35.90 -7.66
CA GLN A 162 11.98 35.02 -6.61
C GLN A 162 11.09 35.03 -5.35
N LEU A 163 10.56 36.20 -4.97
CA LEU A 163 9.57 36.29 -3.88
C LEU A 163 8.27 35.52 -4.19
N LYS A 164 7.86 35.46 -5.46
CA LYS A 164 6.71 34.64 -5.88
C LYS A 164 7.04 33.15 -5.82
N ALA A 165 8.25 32.76 -6.23
CA ALA A 165 8.72 31.38 -6.13
C ALA A 165 8.76 30.89 -4.68
N LEU A 166 9.27 31.70 -3.75
CA LEU A 166 9.27 31.38 -2.31
C LEU A 166 7.86 31.12 -1.76
N LYS A 167 6.89 32.01 -2.05
CA LYS A 167 5.49 31.81 -1.61
C LYS A 167 4.87 30.53 -2.17
N ARG A 168 5.22 30.15 -3.40
CA ARG A 168 4.76 28.90 -4.02
C ARG A 168 5.40 27.68 -3.36
N LEU A 169 6.69 27.75 -3.01
CA LEU A 169 7.37 26.72 -2.24
C LEU A 169 6.75 26.54 -0.85
N GLU A 170 6.44 27.63 -0.14
CA GLU A 170 5.73 27.57 1.15
C GLU A 170 4.35 26.89 1.01
N ALA A 171 3.59 27.24 -0.04
CA ALA A 171 2.32 26.59 -0.32
C ALA A 171 2.49 25.09 -0.63
N LEU A 172 3.54 24.73 -1.37
CA LEU A 172 3.89 23.34 -1.67
C LEU A 172 4.22 22.53 -0.41
N GLU A 173 4.91 23.11 0.57
CA GLU A 173 5.21 22.41 1.84
C GLU A 173 3.91 22.00 2.53
N HIS A 174 2.95 22.91 2.60
CA HIS A 174 1.65 22.63 3.19
C HIS A 174 0.87 21.55 2.40
N ILE A 175 0.91 21.59 1.07
CA ILE A 175 0.29 20.56 0.23
C ILE A 175 0.96 19.20 0.48
N LEU A 176 2.30 19.17 0.55
CA LEU A 176 3.06 17.95 0.76
C LEU A 176 2.79 17.33 2.13
N GLU A 177 2.59 18.13 3.17
CA GLU A 177 2.13 17.66 4.49
C GLU A 177 0.75 17.01 4.42
N ILE A 178 -0.21 17.65 3.74
CA ILE A 178 -1.56 17.09 3.54
C ILE A 178 -1.46 15.76 2.78
N LYS A 179 -0.67 15.70 1.71
CA LYS A 179 -0.45 14.49 0.90
C LYS A 179 0.22 13.39 1.71
N SER A 180 1.22 13.73 2.51
CA SER A 180 1.90 12.82 3.44
C SER A 180 0.91 12.18 4.41
N GLN A 181 0.04 12.98 5.04
CA GLN A 181 -0.98 12.45 5.93
C GLN A 181 -1.97 11.53 5.19
N GLN A 182 -2.42 11.93 4.01
CA GLN A 182 -3.31 11.10 3.19
C GLN A 182 -2.69 9.76 2.78
N LEU A 183 -1.39 9.73 2.48
CA LEU A 183 -0.65 8.49 2.20
C LEU A 183 -0.64 7.56 3.41
N LYS A 184 -0.38 8.11 4.62
CA LYS A 184 -0.47 7.34 5.87
C LYS A 184 -1.86 6.79 6.10
N ASP A 185 -2.89 7.63 6.02
CA ASP A 185 -4.28 7.24 6.26
C ASP A 185 -4.70 6.06 5.37
N VAL A 186 -4.32 6.12 4.08
CA VAL A 186 -4.62 5.06 3.12
C VAL A 186 -3.84 3.79 3.46
N TYR A 187 -2.56 3.91 3.82
CA TYR A 187 -1.73 2.77 4.20
C TYR A 187 -2.26 2.06 5.46
N GLU A 188 -2.57 2.84 6.48
CA GLU A 188 -3.14 2.40 7.75
C GLU A 188 -4.51 1.74 7.55
N TYR A 189 -5.37 2.32 6.71
CA TYR A 189 -6.66 1.72 6.38
C TYR A 189 -6.49 0.28 5.89
N TYR A 190 -5.59 0.04 4.93
CA TYR A 190 -5.38 -1.31 4.41
C TYR A 190 -4.73 -2.24 5.41
N HIS A 191 -3.79 -1.74 6.21
CA HIS A 191 -3.14 -2.54 7.25
C HIS A 191 -4.14 -3.01 8.32
N VAL A 192 -4.99 -2.12 8.83
CA VAL A 192 -6.01 -2.47 9.83
C VAL A 192 -7.02 -3.47 9.29
N ASN A 193 -7.30 -3.43 7.98
CA ASN A 193 -8.25 -4.32 7.34
C ASN A 193 -7.66 -5.67 6.91
N ASP A 194 -6.34 -5.86 6.97
CA ASP A 194 -5.71 -7.13 6.61
C ASP A 194 -6.20 -8.29 7.50
N ASP A 195 -6.49 -8.02 8.77
CA ASP A 195 -7.01 -9.04 9.68
C ASP A 195 -8.47 -9.40 9.39
N VAL A 196 -9.27 -8.44 8.90
CA VAL A 196 -10.64 -8.72 8.44
C VAL A 196 -10.61 -9.57 7.17
N ALA A 197 -9.78 -9.23 6.20
CA ALA A 197 -9.61 -10.02 4.98
C ALA A 197 -9.14 -11.46 5.27
N LYS A 198 -8.20 -11.64 6.20
CA LYS A 198 -7.79 -12.97 6.68
C LYS A 198 -8.93 -13.73 7.34
N ALA A 199 -9.74 -13.06 8.18
CA ALA A 199 -10.89 -13.69 8.82
C ALA A 199 -11.91 -14.20 7.80
N ILE A 200 -12.19 -13.42 6.74
CA ILE A 200 -13.07 -13.86 5.64
C ILE A 200 -12.49 -15.10 4.96
N ASN A 201 -11.22 -15.08 4.58
CA ASN A 201 -10.55 -16.24 3.96
C ASN A 201 -10.64 -17.51 4.84
N ASN A 202 -10.47 -17.36 6.16
CA ASN A 202 -10.61 -18.46 7.09
C ASN A 202 -12.05 -19.01 7.10
N ILE A 203 -13.06 -18.14 7.13
CA ILE A 203 -14.47 -18.56 7.07
C ILE A 203 -14.77 -19.29 5.75
N LEU A 204 -14.30 -18.79 4.61
CA LEU A 204 -14.48 -19.44 3.31
C LEU A 204 -13.79 -20.80 3.23
N SER A 205 -12.63 -20.94 3.90
CA SER A 205 -11.91 -22.21 4.00
C SER A 205 -12.62 -23.19 4.92
N ASP A 206 -13.16 -22.73 6.05
CA ASP A 206 -13.98 -23.54 6.96
C ASP A 206 -15.21 -24.10 6.24
N ILE A 207 -15.89 -23.29 5.42
CA ILE A 207 -17.04 -23.74 4.62
C ILE A 207 -16.63 -24.88 3.68
N LEU A 208 -15.47 -24.79 3.03
CA LEU A 208 -14.99 -25.88 2.15
C LEU A 208 -14.71 -27.15 2.95
N ASN A 209 -14.08 -27.03 4.12
CA ASN A 209 -13.83 -28.16 4.99
C ASN A 209 -15.14 -28.81 5.44
N ASP A 210 -16.14 -28.01 5.86
CA ASP A 210 -17.46 -28.51 6.26
C ASP A 210 -18.16 -29.27 5.10
N ILE A 211 -18.03 -28.79 3.85
CA ILE A 211 -18.57 -29.47 2.66
C ILE A 211 -17.86 -30.82 2.45
N VAL A 212 -16.52 -30.84 2.54
CA VAL A 212 -15.72 -32.07 2.38
C VAL A 212 -16.08 -33.09 3.46
N ASP A 213 -16.18 -32.65 4.72
CA ASP A 213 -16.53 -33.51 5.85
C ASP A 213 -17.94 -34.08 5.70
N LYS A 214 -18.91 -33.28 5.22
CA LYS A 214 -20.27 -33.76 4.92
C LYS A 214 -20.25 -34.85 3.85
N ARG A 215 -19.48 -34.67 2.77
CA ARG A 215 -19.32 -35.69 1.71
C ARG A 215 -18.67 -36.97 2.22
N LEU A 216 -17.61 -36.85 3.02
CA LEU A 216 -16.92 -38.01 3.62
C LEU A 216 -17.81 -38.77 4.61
N GLY A 217 -18.61 -38.04 5.41
CA GLY A 217 -19.59 -38.63 6.32
C GLY A 217 -20.69 -39.42 5.60
N LEU A 218 -21.15 -38.93 4.45
CA LEU A 218 -22.11 -39.64 3.59
C LEU A 218 -21.48 -40.92 2.98
N LEU A 219 -20.23 -40.85 2.54
CA LEU A 219 -19.49 -42.00 2.00
C LEU A 219 -19.22 -43.08 3.07
N GLY A 220 -18.99 -42.68 4.33
CA GLY A 220 -18.82 -43.60 5.46
C GLY A 220 -20.12 -44.27 5.92
N ALA A 221 -21.27 -43.62 5.72
CA ALA A 221 -22.58 -44.14 6.14
C ALA A 221 -23.13 -45.26 5.23
N ASP A 222 -22.78 -45.26 3.94
CA ASP A 222 -23.30 -46.25 2.97
C ASP A 222 -22.61 -47.63 3.03
N THR A 223 -21.51 -47.78 3.81
CA THR A 223 -20.80 -49.07 3.94
C THR A 223 -21.32 -49.97 5.08
N LYS A 224 -22.34 -49.53 5.83
CA LYS A 224 -22.94 -50.28 6.97
C LYS A 224 -24.33 -50.86 6.72
N LYS A 225 -24.74 -51.06 5.46
CA LYS A 225 -25.92 -51.90 5.14
C LYS A 225 -25.48 -53.36 4.99
N GLU A 226 -25.62 -54.07 6.10
CA GLU A 226 -25.37 -55.50 6.30
C GLU A 226 -25.85 -56.37 5.13
N CYS A 227 -24.94 -57.13 4.52
CA CYS A 227 -25.27 -58.34 3.76
C CYS A 227 -25.79 -59.42 4.73
N LYS A 228 -27.03 -59.28 5.22
CA LYS A 228 -27.70 -60.23 6.13
C LYS A 228 -28.61 -61.25 5.43
N TRP A 229 -28.35 -61.57 4.17
CA TRP A 229 -29.21 -62.47 3.37
C TRP A 229 -28.56 -63.81 2.99
N TRP A 230 -27.27 -64.04 3.30
CA TRP A 230 -26.56 -65.27 2.93
C TRP A 230 -26.37 -66.28 4.08
N SER A 231 -26.86 -66.02 5.29
CA SER A 231 -26.67 -66.91 6.44
C SER A 231 -27.73 -68.02 6.60
N TRP A 232 -28.55 -68.29 5.58
CA TRP A 232 -29.63 -69.30 5.64
C TRP A 232 -29.37 -70.58 4.83
N LEU A 233 -28.15 -70.78 4.30
CA LEU A 233 -27.83 -71.94 3.45
C LEU A 233 -26.93 -73.01 4.09
N PHE A 234 -26.61 -72.90 5.39
CA PHE A 234 -25.91 -73.96 6.11
C PHE A 234 -26.49 -74.13 7.52
N CYS A 235 -27.63 -74.82 7.59
CA CYS A 235 -28.07 -75.61 8.75
C CYS A 235 -28.22 -77.05 8.29
#